data_AF-A0A949HCU9-F1
#
_entry.id   AF-A0A949HCU9-F1
#
_cell.length_a   1.000
_cell.length_b   1.000
_cell.length_c   1.000
_cell.angle_alpha   90.00
_cell.angle_beta   90.00
_cell.angle_gamma   90.00
#
_symmetry.space_group_name_H-M   'P 1'
#
loop_
_entity.id
_entity.type
_entity.pdbx_description
1 polymer ?
#
loop_
_entity_poly.entity_id
_entity_poly.type
_entity_poly.pdbx_seq_one_letter_code
_entity_poly.pdbx_strand_id
1 'polypeptide(L)'
;MDQNYLQRILTSRVYDVASETPLQAAPRLSARLHSRVFLKREDLQPIFSFKIRGAYNKMAHLTAEERERGVITASAGNHAQGVAFAAQRLNLRSVIVMPATTPSIKVRAVRERGAEIVLHGDSYSDAEARAYEIQATEGLTFVHPYDDPHVIAGQGTIGLELSRQMTARPFTVFVPIGGGGLIAGIAVFLKSIMPEVRIVGVEPDDSDAMVRSVRMGERITLSQVGIFVDGVAVRRVGVHTFVLARRYVDDYIQVSTDDVCAAIKDVFEDTRAVMEPAGALAVAGMKAYAERRGVRNADLVALTCGANLNFDRLKHIAERAEIGERREALLAVTIPERPGAFKAFCRAVGNRSITEFNYRFAPRDDAVVYVGIQLDNANQRASLINSLRGHGYPVLDLTQNELAVVHLRHLVGGRAPEIADERLLSFEFPERPGALLQFLEALDETWNISLFHYRNHGSANGRVLAGIQVPAEDLLRFGVSLSQLGYYYVDETENPGYRAFLK
;
A
#
# COMPACT_ATOMS: atom_id res chain seq x y z
N MET A 1 -0.88 -35.53 -16.27
CA MET A 1 -1.08 -34.54 -15.19
C MET A 1 -1.90 -33.33 -15.65
N ASP A 2 -1.71 -32.80 -16.86
CA ASP A 2 -2.36 -31.54 -17.30
C ASP A 2 -3.87 -31.66 -17.58
N GLN A 3 -4.30 -32.75 -18.21
CA GLN A 3 -5.72 -33.02 -18.46
C GLN A 3 -6.54 -33.10 -17.16
N ASN A 4 -5.90 -33.43 -16.04
CA ASN A 4 -6.56 -33.55 -14.74
C ASN A 4 -6.96 -32.18 -14.17
N TYR A 5 -6.13 -31.14 -14.34
CA TYR A 5 -6.48 -29.79 -13.86
C TYR A 5 -7.56 -29.13 -14.71
N LEU A 6 -7.49 -29.25 -16.04
CA LEU A 6 -8.52 -28.68 -16.92
C LEU A 6 -9.91 -29.24 -16.58
N GLN A 7 -10.02 -30.57 -16.42
CA GLN A 7 -11.27 -31.20 -15.99
C GLN A 7 -11.73 -30.68 -14.63
N ARG A 8 -10.86 -30.66 -13.62
CA ARG A 8 -11.21 -30.16 -12.27
C ARG A 8 -11.67 -28.71 -12.24
N ILE A 9 -11.13 -27.86 -13.12
CA ILE A 9 -11.53 -26.45 -13.24
C ILE A 9 -12.93 -26.36 -13.86
N LEU A 10 -13.18 -27.10 -14.93
CA LEU A 10 -14.48 -27.11 -15.62
C LEU A 10 -15.60 -27.73 -14.77
N THR A 11 -15.28 -28.73 -13.92
CA THR A 11 -16.24 -29.34 -12.98
C THR A 11 -16.22 -28.70 -11.60
N SER A 12 -15.59 -27.52 -11.47
CA SER A 12 -15.49 -26.82 -10.20
C SER A 12 -16.86 -26.30 -9.74
N ARG A 13 -17.06 -26.28 -8.42
CA ARG A 13 -18.32 -25.83 -7.79
C ARG A 13 -18.27 -24.40 -7.26
N VAL A 14 -17.32 -23.58 -7.71
CA VAL A 14 -17.08 -22.23 -7.14
C VAL A 14 -18.32 -21.32 -7.17
N TYR A 15 -19.16 -21.45 -8.20
CA TYR A 15 -20.29 -20.54 -8.42
C TYR A 15 -21.46 -20.75 -7.46
N ASP A 16 -21.41 -21.77 -6.59
CA ASP A 16 -22.35 -21.92 -5.47
C ASP A 16 -22.16 -20.82 -4.40
N VAL A 17 -21.00 -20.14 -4.41
CA VAL A 17 -20.62 -19.08 -3.45
C VAL A 17 -19.91 -17.87 -4.06
N ALA A 18 -19.24 -18.04 -5.21
CA ALA A 18 -18.53 -16.98 -5.91
C ALA A 18 -19.35 -16.47 -7.09
N SER A 19 -19.13 -15.23 -7.49
CA SER A 19 -19.66 -14.69 -8.75
C SER A 19 -18.57 -14.69 -9.83
N GLU A 20 -18.99 -14.70 -11.10
CA GLU A 20 -18.10 -14.29 -12.19
C GLU A 20 -17.82 -12.78 -12.04
N THR A 21 -16.58 -12.42 -11.73
CA THR A 21 -16.24 -11.04 -11.41
C THR A 21 -16.01 -10.21 -12.67
N PRO A 22 -16.26 -8.89 -12.65
CA PRO A 22 -16.00 -8.02 -13.79
C PRO A 22 -14.53 -8.03 -14.24
N LEU A 23 -14.34 -7.98 -15.56
CA LEU A 23 -13.09 -7.56 -16.19
C LEU A 23 -13.25 -6.09 -16.59
N GLN A 24 -12.87 -5.18 -15.71
CA GLN A 24 -13.14 -3.76 -15.83
C GLN A 24 -11.99 -3.03 -16.53
N ALA A 25 -12.29 -2.18 -17.52
CA ALA A 25 -11.27 -1.31 -18.12
C ALA A 25 -10.77 -0.25 -17.12
N ALA A 26 -9.46 0.04 -17.15
CA ALA A 26 -8.83 1.08 -16.34
C ALA A 26 -8.33 2.21 -17.25
N PRO A 27 -9.16 3.22 -17.58
CA PRO A 27 -8.85 4.21 -18.60
C PRO A 27 -7.64 5.10 -18.26
N ARG A 28 -7.43 5.48 -17.00
CA ARG A 28 -6.28 6.31 -16.60
C ARG A 28 -4.98 5.52 -16.71
N LEU A 29 -4.95 4.30 -16.17
CA LEU A 29 -3.83 3.38 -16.36
C LEU A 29 -3.57 3.09 -17.84
N SER A 30 -4.62 2.93 -18.64
CA SER A 30 -4.50 2.67 -20.07
C SER A 30 -3.82 3.82 -20.81
N ALA A 31 -4.27 5.05 -20.53
CA ALA A 31 -3.67 6.26 -21.10
C ALA A 31 -2.19 6.40 -20.68
N ARG A 32 -1.89 6.15 -19.39
CA ARG A 32 -0.53 6.29 -18.86
C ARG A 32 0.45 5.24 -19.40
N LEU A 33 0.01 4.00 -19.59
CA LEU A 33 0.84 2.90 -20.11
C LEU A 33 0.79 2.78 -21.64
N HIS A 34 0.04 3.65 -22.33
CA HIS A 34 -0.21 3.57 -23.77
C HIS A 34 -0.60 2.15 -24.22
N SER A 35 -1.43 1.48 -23.43
CA SER A 35 -1.85 0.08 -23.60
C SER A 35 -3.26 -0.08 -23.05
N ARG A 36 -4.05 -1.05 -23.51
CA ARG A 36 -5.37 -1.29 -22.92
C ARG A 36 -5.21 -2.10 -21.64
N VAL A 37 -5.61 -1.51 -20.52
CA VAL A 37 -5.49 -2.09 -19.19
C VAL A 37 -6.85 -2.54 -18.69
N PHE A 38 -6.91 -3.77 -18.20
CA PHE A 38 -8.08 -4.37 -17.58
C PHE A 38 -7.76 -4.88 -16.18
N LEU A 39 -8.70 -4.71 -15.27
CA LEU A 39 -8.64 -5.15 -13.88
C LEU A 39 -9.64 -6.29 -13.68
N LYS A 40 -9.16 -7.46 -13.29
CA LYS A 40 -10.01 -8.59 -12.93
C LYS A 40 -10.39 -8.48 -11.45
N ARG A 41 -11.65 -8.06 -11.19
CA ARG A 41 -12.15 -7.53 -9.91
C ARG A 41 -12.51 -8.60 -8.86
N GLU A 42 -11.54 -9.43 -8.49
CA GLU A 42 -11.73 -10.47 -7.45
C GLU A 42 -11.94 -9.92 -6.03
N ASP A 43 -11.64 -8.65 -5.82
CA ASP A 43 -12.00 -7.89 -4.62
C ASP A 43 -13.53 -7.72 -4.43
N LEU A 44 -14.34 -7.96 -5.47
CA LEU A 44 -15.80 -7.90 -5.39
C LEU A 44 -16.48 -9.20 -4.94
N GLN A 45 -15.70 -10.23 -4.62
CA GLN A 45 -16.24 -11.47 -4.03
C GLN A 45 -16.83 -11.22 -2.63
N PRO A 46 -17.74 -12.08 -2.12
CA PRO A 46 -18.39 -11.89 -0.81
C PRO A 46 -17.47 -11.79 0.41
N ILE A 47 -16.22 -12.24 0.28
CA ILE A 47 -15.17 -12.13 1.31
C ILE A 47 -14.06 -11.13 0.94
N PHE A 48 -14.34 -10.28 -0.05
CA PHE A 48 -13.43 -9.28 -0.60
C PHE A 48 -12.10 -9.85 -1.14
N SER A 49 -12.09 -11.12 -1.57
CA SER A 49 -10.92 -11.75 -2.19
C SER A 49 -11.28 -13.05 -2.93
N PHE A 50 -10.37 -13.48 -3.82
CA PHE A 50 -10.51 -14.72 -4.59
C PHE A 50 -10.51 -16.01 -3.76
N LYS A 51 -10.08 -15.97 -2.49
CA LYS A 51 -9.83 -17.17 -1.67
C LYS A 51 -11.06 -18.05 -1.47
N ILE A 52 -12.26 -17.47 -1.62
CA ILE A 52 -13.54 -18.18 -1.57
C ILE A 52 -13.61 -19.31 -2.61
N ARG A 53 -13.00 -19.13 -3.78
CA ARG A 53 -13.07 -20.08 -4.89
C ARG A 53 -12.40 -21.39 -4.53
N GLY A 54 -11.09 -21.37 -4.27
CA GLY A 54 -10.36 -22.60 -3.93
C GLY A 54 -10.77 -23.23 -2.61
N ALA A 55 -11.08 -22.42 -1.58
CA ALA A 55 -11.55 -22.95 -0.30
C ALA A 55 -12.87 -23.72 -0.49
N TYR A 56 -13.86 -23.10 -1.14
CA TYR A 56 -15.13 -23.76 -1.41
C TYR A 56 -14.97 -24.96 -2.33
N ASN A 57 -14.16 -24.86 -3.39
CA ASN A 57 -13.98 -25.98 -4.32
C ASN A 57 -13.38 -27.22 -3.63
N LYS A 58 -12.38 -27.04 -2.75
CA LYS A 58 -11.86 -28.14 -1.94
C LYS A 58 -12.93 -28.72 -1.04
N MET A 59 -13.65 -27.87 -0.31
CA MET A 59 -14.63 -28.31 0.69
C MET A 59 -15.88 -28.97 0.07
N ALA A 60 -16.31 -28.50 -1.10
CA ALA A 60 -17.43 -29.08 -1.83
C ALA A 60 -17.13 -30.49 -2.35
N HIS A 61 -15.85 -30.84 -2.54
CA HIS A 61 -15.38 -32.16 -2.97
C HIS A 61 -14.97 -33.09 -1.82
N LEU A 62 -15.18 -32.70 -0.57
CA LEU A 62 -14.98 -33.59 0.57
C LEU A 62 -15.96 -34.77 0.51
N THR A 63 -15.45 -35.94 0.86
CA THR A 63 -16.22 -37.16 1.08
C THR A 63 -17.19 -37.01 2.26
N ALA A 64 -18.15 -37.94 2.38
CA ALA A 64 -19.10 -37.92 3.50
C ALA A 64 -18.39 -38.01 4.86
N GLU A 65 -17.38 -38.88 4.98
CA GLU A 65 -16.59 -39.07 6.20
C GLU A 65 -15.80 -37.81 6.57
N GLU A 66 -15.15 -37.16 5.60
CA GLU A 66 -14.42 -35.91 5.83
C GLU A 66 -15.35 -34.76 6.23
N ARG A 67 -16.56 -34.71 5.64
CA ARG A 67 -17.59 -33.72 5.98
C ARG A 67 -18.09 -33.88 7.41
N GLU A 68 -18.31 -35.12 7.85
CA GLU A 68 -18.75 -35.44 9.21
C GLU A 68 -17.71 -35.03 10.26
N ARG A 69 -16.42 -35.27 9.99
CA ARG A 69 -15.33 -34.84 10.89
C ARG A 69 -15.17 -33.31 10.92
N GLY A 70 -15.30 -32.66 9.77
CA GLY A 70 -15.12 -31.23 9.62
C GLY A 70 -13.72 -30.84 9.10
N VAL A 71 -13.49 -29.53 9.02
CA VAL A 71 -12.29 -28.96 8.39
C VAL A 71 -11.46 -28.13 9.35
N ILE A 72 -10.17 -28.01 9.05
CA ILE A 72 -9.24 -27.15 9.78
C ILE A 72 -8.34 -26.35 8.83
N THR A 73 -7.97 -25.14 9.22
CA THR A 73 -6.87 -24.40 8.57
C THR A 73 -6.19 -23.47 9.57
N ALA A 74 -4.92 -23.13 9.33
CA ALA A 74 -4.26 -22.00 9.96
C ALA A 74 -4.27 -20.78 9.04
N SER A 75 -4.85 -19.67 9.50
CA SER A 75 -4.86 -18.38 8.79
C SER A 75 -5.56 -17.33 9.64
N ALA A 76 -5.06 -16.09 9.60
CA ALA A 76 -5.71 -14.92 10.19
C ALA A 76 -6.26 -13.94 9.13
N GLY A 77 -6.30 -14.33 7.85
CA GLY A 77 -6.59 -13.42 6.73
C GLY A 77 -7.62 -13.95 5.74
N ASN A 78 -7.46 -13.58 4.47
CA ASN A 78 -8.39 -13.90 3.37
C ASN A 78 -8.76 -15.39 3.28
N HIS A 79 -7.80 -16.28 3.52
CA HIS A 79 -8.07 -17.72 3.51
C HIS A 79 -8.96 -18.18 4.66
N ALA A 80 -8.83 -17.58 5.85
CA ALA A 80 -9.68 -17.92 7.00
C ALA A 80 -11.14 -17.54 6.72
N GLN A 81 -11.35 -16.35 6.15
CA GLN A 81 -12.67 -15.92 5.71
C GLN A 81 -13.25 -16.85 4.64
N GLY A 82 -12.43 -17.30 3.68
CA GLY A 82 -12.86 -18.23 2.65
C GLY A 82 -13.28 -19.59 3.18
N VAL A 83 -12.50 -20.18 4.10
CA VAL A 83 -12.85 -21.46 4.73
C VAL A 83 -14.09 -21.32 5.61
N ALA A 84 -14.17 -20.28 6.44
CA ALA A 84 -15.33 -20.08 7.32
C ALA A 84 -16.62 -19.82 6.52
N PHE A 85 -16.56 -19.02 5.44
CA PHE A 85 -17.70 -18.81 4.56
C PHE A 85 -18.15 -20.11 3.87
N ALA A 86 -17.19 -20.90 3.35
CA ALA A 86 -17.48 -22.17 2.72
C ALA A 86 -18.07 -23.19 3.71
N ALA A 87 -17.55 -23.23 4.94
CA ALA A 87 -18.04 -24.10 6.01
C ALA A 87 -19.49 -23.76 6.37
N GLN A 88 -19.79 -22.47 6.56
CA GLN A 88 -21.15 -21.98 6.81
C GLN A 88 -22.12 -22.39 5.70
N ARG A 89 -21.72 -22.22 4.43
CA ARG A 89 -22.56 -22.58 3.28
C ARG A 89 -22.82 -24.07 3.15
N LEU A 90 -21.81 -24.89 3.46
CA LEU A 90 -21.88 -26.36 3.36
C LEU A 90 -22.38 -27.01 4.65
N ASN A 91 -22.69 -26.23 5.68
CA ASN A 91 -23.06 -26.69 7.01
C ASN A 91 -22.04 -27.67 7.61
N LEU A 92 -20.75 -27.30 7.55
CA LEU A 92 -19.63 -28.09 8.07
C LEU A 92 -19.05 -27.44 9.32
N ARG A 93 -18.61 -28.27 10.27
CA ARG A 93 -17.73 -27.84 11.35
C ARG A 93 -16.43 -27.30 10.76
N SER A 94 -15.98 -26.13 11.23
CA SER A 94 -14.70 -25.54 10.81
C SER A 94 -13.92 -24.99 11.99
N VAL A 95 -12.65 -25.41 12.08
CA VAL A 95 -11.68 -24.94 13.07
C VAL A 95 -10.66 -24.03 12.38
N ILE A 96 -10.54 -22.80 12.86
CA ILE A 96 -9.60 -21.81 12.32
C ILE A 96 -8.59 -21.47 13.40
N VAL A 97 -7.34 -21.84 13.15
CA VAL A 97 -6.23 -21.53 14.05
C VAL A 97 -5.57 -20.23 13.62
N MET A 98 -5.43 -19.29 14.56
CA MET A 98 -4.84 -17.98 14.35
C MET A 98 -3.79 -17.68 15.42
N PRO A 99 -2.78 -16.85 15.14
CA PRO A 99 -1.89 -16.32 16.18
C PRO A 99 -2.69 -15.62 17.28
N ALA A 100 -2.26 -15.73 18.54
CA ALA A 100 -2.85 -15.03 19.68
C ALA A 100 -2.77 -13.50 19.53
N THR A 101 -1.79 -13.01 18.77
CA THR A 101 -1.58 -11.61 18.40
C THR A 101 -2.54 -11.10 17.32
N THR A 102 -3.44 -11.94 16.80
CA THR A 102 -4.37 -11.55 15.72
C THR A 102 -5.33 -10.45 16.19
N PRO A 103 -5.47 -9.34 15.44
CA PRO A 103 -6.42 -8.27 15.78
C PRO A 103 -7.85 -8.78 15.96
N SER A 104 -8.53 -8.30 16.99
CA SER A 104 -9.86 -8.75 17.39
C SER A 104 -10.91 -8.63 16.28
N ILE A 105 -10.76 -7.64 15.39
CA ILE A 105 -11.64 -7.44 14.22
C ILE A 105 -11.57 -8.62 13.23
N LYS A 106 -10.37 -9.18 12.99
CA LYS A 106 -10.18 -10.32 12.08
C LYS A 106 -10.71 -11.60 12.71
N VAL A 107 -10.48 -11.79 14.01
CA VAL A 107 -11.05 -12.91 14.78
C VAL A 107 -12.58 -12.88 14.75
N ARG A 108 -13.17 -11.70 14.96
CA ARG A 108 -14.62 -11.50 14.98
C ARG A 108 -15.25 -11.83 13.62
N ALA A 109 -14.69 -11.33 12.52
CA ALA A 109 -15.21 -11.57 11.17
C ALA A 109 -15.31 -13.06 10.82
N VAL A 110 -14.37 -13.88 11.30
CA VAL A 110 -14.37 -15.33 11.09
C VAL A 110 -15.32 -16.03 12.07
N ARG A 111 -15.38 -15.60 13.34
CA ARG A 111 -16.30 -16.13 14.35
C ARG A 111 -17.77 -15.89 13.99
N GLU A 112 -18.11 -14.72 13.45
CA GLU A 112 -19.46 -14.37 13.01
C GLU A 112 -19.98 -15.28 11.88
N ARG A 113 -19.09 -16.07 11.23
CA ARG A 113 -19.45 -17.09 10.23
C ARG A 113 -19.65 -18.48 10.83
N GLY A 114 -19.60 -18.61 12.16
CA GLY A 114 -19.82 -19.88 12.86
C GLY A 114 -18.59 -20.79 12.96
N ALA A 115 -17.39 -20.26 12.69
CA ALA A 115 -16.15 -21.02 12.84
C ALA A 115 -15.67 -21.08 14.30
N GLU A 116 -15.14 -22.24 14.70
CA GLU A 116 -14.41 -22.42 15.96
C GLU A 116 -13.04 -21.76 15.85
N ILE A 117 -12.75 -20.80 16.73
CA ILE A 117 -11.47 -20.08 16.71
C ILE A 117 -10.53 -20.64 17.77
N VAL A 118 -9.33 -21.04 17.35
CA VAL A 118 -8.23 -21.40 18.24
C VAL A 118 -7.14 -20.33 18.11
N LEU A 119 -6.92 -19.58 19.19
CA LEU A 119 -5.82 -18.62 19.27
C LEU A 119 -4.60 -19.30 19.88
N HIS A 120 -3.50 -19.40 19.14
CA HIS A 120 -2.29 -20.09 19.60
C HIS A 120 -1.01 -19.49 19.01
N GLY A 121 -0.01 -19.32 19.87
CA GLY A 121 1.31 -18.81 19.51
C GLY A 121 1.33 -17.34 19.09
N ASP A 122 2.52 -16.83 18.81
CA ASP A 122 2.71 -15.41 18.47
C ASP A 122 2.86 -15.19 16.96
N SER A 123 3.13 -16.25 16.20
CA SER A 123 3.36 -16.22 14.76
C SER A 123 2.43 -17.14 13.97
N TYR A 124 2.36 -16.92 12.65
CA TYR A 124 1.65 -17.81 11.74
C TYR A 124 2.16 -19.26 11.81
N SER A 125 3.49 -19.44 11.93
CA SER A 125 4.11 -20.76 12.00
C SER A 125 3.69 -21.53 13.24
N ASP A 126 3.52 -20.85 14.39
CA ASP A 126 3.03 -21.49 15.61
C ASP A 126 1.57 -21.92 15.46
N ALA A 127 0.73 -21.05 14.89
CA ALA A 127 -0.66 -21.36 14.59
C ALA A 127 -0.81 -22.52 13.59
N GLU A 128 0.07 -22.59 12.59
CA GLU A 128 0.12 -23.69 11.61
C GLU A 128 0.53 -25.01 12.24
N ALA A 129 1.60 -25.02 13.05
CA ALA A 129 2.02 -26.21 13.79
C ALA A 129 0.88 -26.73 14.67
N ARG A 130 0.20 -25.83 15.40
CA ARG A 130 -0.96 -26.18 16.22
C ARG A 130 -2.14 -26.71 15.41
N ALA A 131 -2.37 -26.18 14.21
CA ALA A 131 -3.40 -26.70 13.33
C ALA A 131 -3.11 -28.14 12.89
N TYR A 132 -1.85 -28.49 12.62
CA TYR A 132 -1.46 -29.87 12.32
C TYR A 132 -1.63 -30.82 13.52
N GLU A 133 -1.34 -30.36 14.73
CA GLU A 133 -1.58 -31.16 15.95
C GLU A 133 -3.07 -31.47 16.16
N ILE A 134 -3.93 -30.46 16.02
CA ILE A 134 -5.39 -30.63 16.13
C ILE A 134 -5.90 -31.51 15.00
N GLN A 135 -5.40 -31.32 13.77
CA GLN A 135 -5.73 -32.16 12.63
C GLN A 135 -5.43 -33.65 12.93
N ALA A 136 -4.24 -33.95 13.46
CA ALA A 136 -3.84 -35.31 13.78
C ALA A 136 -4.67 -35.93 14.92
N THR A 137 -5.07 -35.12 15.90
CA THR A 137 -5.83 -35.57 17.08
C THR A 137 -7.31 -35.78 16.78
N GLU A 138 -7.94 -34.87 16.04
CA GLU A 138 -9.39 -34.87 15.78
C GLU A 138 -9.76 -35.46 14.40
N GLY A 139 -8.77 -35.74 13.54
CA GLY A 139 -9.00 -36.31 12.20
C GLY A 139 -9.66 -35.33 11.22
N LEU A 140 -9.53 -34.02 11.46
CA LEU A 140 -10.08 -32.96 10.62
C LEU A 140 -9.39 -32.91 9.25
N THR A 141 -10.10 -32.43 8.23
CA THR A 141 -9.49 -32.24 6.90
C THR A 141 -8.82 -30.88 6.80
N PHE A 142 -7.52 -30.84 6.53
CA PHE A 142 -6.79 -29.59 6.36
C PHE A 142 -7.11 -28.94 5.01
N VAL A 143 -7.59 -27.70 5.02
CA VAL A 143 -7.87 -26.92 3.80
C VAL A 143 -6.69 -26.02 3.51
N HIS A 144 -5.75 -26.50 2.68
CA HIS A 144 -4.53 -25.76 2.39
C HIS A 144 -4.83 -24.40 1.70
N PRO A 145 -4.14 -23.30 2.06
CA PRO A 145 -4.34 -22.01 1.40
C PRO A 145 -3.98 -21.93 -0.08
N TYR A 146 -3.25 -22.90 -0.65
CA TYR A 146 -2.77 -22.83 -2.03
C TYR A 146 -2.26 -24.16 -2.61
N ASP A 147 -1.66 -25.06 -1.81
CA ASP A 147 -0.98 -26.26 -2.30
C ASP A 147 -1.87 -27.52 -2.27
N ASP A 148 -3.07 -27.41 -2.83
CA ASP A 148 -4.00 -28.54 -2.97
C ASP A 148 -4.59 -28.53 -4.40
N PRO A 149 -4.71 -29.67 -5.09
CA PRO A 149 -5.21 -29.71 -6.46
C PRO A 149 -6.62 -29.15 -6.66
N HIS A 150 -7.54 -29.34 -5.70
CA HIS A 150 -8.87 -28.74 -5.76
C HIS A 150 -8.83 -27.24 -5.45
N VAL A 151 -7.95 -26.80 -4.56
CA VAL A 151 -7.74 -25.37 -4.30
C VAL A 151 -7.24 -24.67 -5.57
N ILE A 152 -6.18 -25.20 -6.19
CA ILE A 152 -5.61 -24.71 -7.45
C ILE A 152 -6.67 -24.68 -8.56
N ALA A 153 -7.45 -25.76 -8.71
CA ALA A 153 -8.53 -25.81 -9.69
C ALA A 153 -9.62 -24.77 -9.42
N GLY A 154 -9.98 -24.53 -8.15
CA GLY A 154 -10.92 -23.47 -7.80
C GLY A 154 -10.40 -22.10 -8.24
N GLN A 155 -9.10 -21.82 -8.06
CA GLN A 155 -8.52 -20.55 -8.51
C GLN A 155 -8.44 -20.46 -10.04
N GLY A 156 -8.23 -21.58 -10.73
CA GLY A 156 -8.20 -21.66 -12.19
C GLY A 156 -9.51 -21.27 -12.88
N THR A 157 -10.62 -21.23 -12.15
CA THR A 157 -11.89 -20.69 -12.66
C THR A 157 -11.80 -19.22 -13.05
N ILE A 158 -10.85 -18.46 -12.49
CA ILE A 158 -10.55 -17.11 -12.94
C ILE A 158 -9.96 -17.12 -14.37
N GLY A 159 -9.11 -18.10 -14.68
CA GLY A 159 -8.60 -18.31 -16.05
C GLY A 159 -9.74 -18.66 -17.03
N LEU A 160 -10.72 -19.46 -16.59
CA LEU A 160 -11.94 -19.72 -17.34
C LEU A 160 -12.72 -18.45 -17.65
N GLU A 161 -12.95 -17.60 -16.65
CA GLU A 161 -13.64 -16.33 -16.83
C GLU A 161 -12.87 -15.40 -17.77
N LEU A 162 -11.56 -15.26 -17.58
CA LEU A 162 -10.72 -14.44 -18.46
C LEU A 162 -10.78 -14.90 -19.92
N SER A 163 -10.82 -16.21 -20.17
CA SER A 163 -10.94 -16.76 -21.53
C SER A 163 -12.25 -16.41 -22.24
N ARG A 164 -13.31 -16.12 -21.46
CA ARG A 164 -14.63 -15.73 -21.96
C ARG A 164 -14.76 -14.20 -22.08
N GLN A 165 -14.21 -13.49 -21.11
CA GLN A 165 -14.34 -12.03 -20.99
C GLN A 165 -13.39 -11.27 -21.91
N MET A 166 -12.21 -11.82 -22.21
CA MET A 166 -11.25 -11.20 -23.11
C MET A 166 -11.50 -11.62 -24.56
N THR A 167 -11.86 -10.66 -25.41
CA THR A 167 -12.11 -10.89 -26.84
C THR A 167 -10.87 -10.73 -27.71
N ALA A 168 -9.91 -9.90 -27.29
CA ALA A 168 -8.69 -9.61 -28.04
C ALA A 168 -7.54 -10.56 -27.65
N ARG A 169 -6.73 -10.98 -28.64
CA ARG A 169 -5.61 -11.91 -28.44
C ARG A 169 -4.39 -11.52 -29.30
N PRO A 170 -3.16 -11.73 -28.81
CA PRO A 170 -2.80 -12.20 -27.47
C PRO A 170 -2.89 -11.08 -26.41
N PHE A 171 -3.04 -11.46 -25.15
CA PHE A 171 -2.98 -10.55 -24.00
C PHE A 171 -1.98 -11.06 -22.95
N THR A 172 -1.56 -10.18 -22.04
CA THR A 172 -0.66 -10.52 -20.92
C THR A 172 -1.41 -10.41 -19.59
N VAL A 173 -1.35 -11.45 -18.77
CA VAL A 173 -1.97 -11.49 -17.43
C VAL A 173 -0.90 -11.42 -16.35
N PHE A 174 -1.06 -10.46 -15.44
CA PHE A 174 -0.21 -10.28 -14.27
C PHE A 174 -0.91 -10.85 -13.05
N VAL A 175 -0.27 -11.80 -12.37
CA VAL A 175 -0.87 -12.53 -11.26
C VAL A 175 0.03 -12.42 -10.02
N PRO A 176 -0.52 -12.01 -8.85
CA PRO A 176 0.27 -11.93 -7.63
C PRO A 176 0.60 -13.34 -7.13
N ILE A 177 1.80 -13.51 -6.59
CA ILE A 177 2.30 -14.79 -6.10
C ILE A 177 2.62 -14.68 -4.60
N GLY A 178 1.92 -15.46 -3.79
CA GLY A 178 2.40 -15.90 -2.48
C GLY A 178 2.82 -17.36 -2.55
N GLY A 179 1.96 -18.28 -2.11
CA GLY A 179 2.22 -19.73 -2.24
C GLY A 179 2.03 -20.31 -3.64
N GLY A 180 1.54 -19.50 -4.60
CA GLY A 180 1.44 -19.87 -6.02
C GLY A 180 0.12 -20.50 -6.48
N GLY A 181 -0.87 -20.71 -5.59
CA GLY A 181 -2.12 -21.38 -5.97
C GLY A 181 -2.95 -20.65 -7.03
N LEU A 182 -2.99 -19.30 -6.94
CA LEU A 182 -3.71 -18.44 -7.89
C LEU A 182 -3.07 -18.52 -9.29
N ILE A 183 -1.77 -18.21 -9.38
CA ILE A 183 -1.06 -18.23 -10.66
C ILE A 183 -1.02 -19.62 -11.28
N ALA A 184 -0.83 -20.67 -10.48
CA ALA A 184 -0.81 -22.05 -10.97
C ALA A 184 -2.14 -22.44 -11.62
N GLY A 185 -3.27 -22.10 -10.98
CA GLY A 185 -4.61 -22.39 -11.50
C GLY A 185 -4.93 -21.61 -12.77
N ILE A 186 -4.65 -20.30 -12.77
CA ILE A 186 -4.85 -19.45 -13.96
C ILE A 186 -3.95 -19.93 -15.10
N ALA A 187 -2.69 -20.24 -14.82
CA ALA A 187 -1.71 -20.59 -15.83
C ALA A 187 -1.99 -21.94 -16.49
N VAL A 188 -2.28 -22.98 -15.72
CA VAL A 188 -2.59 -24.29 -16.29
C VAL A 188 -3.85 -24.22 -17.18
N PHE A 189 -4.85 -23.43 -16.81
CA PHE A 189 -6.05 -23.27 -17.62
C PHE A 189 -5.76 -22.52 -18.92
N LEU A 190 -5.24 -21.29 -18.81
CA LEU A 190 -5.01 -20.42 -19.97
C LEU A 190 -4.02 -21.07 -20.94
N LYS A 191 -2.92 -21.65 -20.47
CA LYS A 191 -1.94 -22.32 -21.35
C LYS A 191 -2.49 -23.58 -22.02
N SER A 192 -3.49 -24.24 -21.44
CA SER A 192 -4.11 -25.42 -22.06
C SER A 192 -5.02 -25.08 -23.25
N ILE A 193 -5.62 -23.88 -23.26
CA ILE A 193 -6.63 -23.50 -24.27
C ILE A 193 -6.24 -22.27 -25.12
N MET A 194 -5.29 -21.47 -24.66
CA MET A 194 -4.80 -20.23 -25.26
C MET A 194 -3.29 -20.08 -24.98
N PRO A 195 -2.44 -20.96 -25.55
CA PRO A 195 -1.01 -20.99 -25.26
C PRO A 195 -0.26 -19.68 -25.57
N GLU A 196 -0.83 -18.84 -26.44
CA GLU A 196 -0.34 -17.51 -26.83
C GLU A 196 -0.45 -16.46 -25.71
N VAL A 197 -1.31 -16.69 -24.70
CA VAL A 197 -1.47 -15.75 -23.58
C VAL A 197 -0.21 -15.77 -22.72
N ARG A 198 0.36 -14.59 -22.48
CA ARG A 198 1.55 -14.45 -21.62
C ARG A 198 1.12 -14.30 -20.16
N ILE A 199 1.81 -15.00 -19.27
CA ILE A 199 1.53 -15.05 -17.84
C ILE A 199 2.75 -14.56 -17.10
N VAL A 200 2.58 -13.47 -16.34
CA VAL A 200 3.63 -12.84 -15.58
C VAL A 200 3.33 -12.95 -14.09
N GLY A 201 4.23 -13.60 -13.37
CA GLY A 201 4.23 -13.66 -11.92
C GLY A 201 4.69 -12.36 -11.28
N VAL A 202 3.99 -11.88 -10.26
CA VAL A 202 4.39 -10.68 -9.52
C VAL A 202 4.60 -11.01 -8.04
N GLU A 203 5.79 -10.70 -7.54
CA GLU A 203 6.19 -10.87 -6.13
C GLU A 203 6.74 -9.54 -5.58
N PRO A 204 6.62 -9.26 -4.27
CA PRO A 204 7.41 -8.23 -3.62
C PRO A 204 8.90 -8.60 -3.66
N ASP A 205 9.78 -7.61 -3.71
CA ASP A 205 11.23 -7.81 -3.64
C ASP A 205 11.71 -8.46 -2.33
N ASP A 206 10.97 -8.24 -1.23
CA ASP A 206 11.21 -8.81 0.09
C ASP A 206 10.55 -10.18 0.34
N SER A 207 9.79 -10.71 -0.63
CA SER A 207 8.98 -11.93 -0.50
C SER A 207 8.90 -12.71 -1.82
N ASP A 208 10.04 -12.98 -2.44
CA ASP A 208 10.22 -13.48 -3.82
C ASP A 208 10.52 -14.99 -3.91
N ALA A 209 9.82 -15.79 -3.11
CA ALA A 209 10.12 -17.21 -2.93
C ALA A 209 9.94 -18.03 -4.23
N MET A 210 8.95 -17.71 -5.07
CA MET A 210 8.68 -18.45 -6.30
C MET A 210 9.74 -18.19 -7.35
N VAL A 211 10.04 -16.93 -7.66
CA VAL A 211 11.03 -16.59 -8.70
C VAL A 211 12.40 -17.14 -8.36
N ARG A 212 12.82 -17.07 -7.08
CA ARG A 212 14.08 -17.68 -6.63
C ARG A 212 14.06 -19.20 -6.76
N SER A 213 12.96 -19.84 -6.34
CA SER A 213 12.81 -21.30 -6.47
C SER A 213 12.88 -21.75 -7.93
N VAL A 214 12.19 -21.04 -8.84
CA VAL A 214 12.16 -21.38 -10.27
C VAL A 214 13.53 -21.19 -10.91
N ARG A 215 14.25 -20.11 -10.57
CA ARG A 215 15.63 -19.86 -11.03
C ARG A 215 16.62 -20.92 -10.54
N MET A 216 16.46 -21.40 -9.30
CA MET A 216 17.32 -22.45 -8.74
C MET A 216 16.92 -23.87 -9.19
N GLY A 217 15.73 -24.04 -9.77
CA GLY A 217 15.22 -25.34 -10.19
C GLY A 217 14.67 -26.20 -9.04
N GLU A 218 14.66 -25.69 -7.80
CA GLU A 218 14.15 -26.35 -6.60
C GLU A 218 13.46 -25.36 -5.64
N ARG A 219 12.58 -25.88 -4.77
CA ARG A 219 11.86 -25.03 -3.80
C ARG A 219 12.78 -24.59 -2.67
N ILE A 220 13.03 -23.30 -2.58
CA ILE A 220 13.80 -22.70 -1.49
C ILE A 220 12.90 -22.28 -0.32
N THR A 221 13.51 -22.06 0.83
CA THR A 221 12.88 -21.45 2.01
C THR A 221 13.56 -20.12 2.30
N LEU A 222 12.81 -19.02 2.26
CA LEU A 222 13.33 -17.71 2.66
C LEU A 222 13.58 -17.67 4.17
N SER A 223 14.68 -17.03 4.58
CA SER A 223 14.99 -16.79 5.99
C SER A 223 13.98 -15.84 6.64
N GLN A 224 13.58 -14.81 5.89
CA GLN A 224 12.62 -13.78 6.29
C GLN A 224 11.71 -13.43 5.11
N VAL A 225 10.56 -12.82 5.42
CA VAL A 225 9.60 -12.31 4.44
C VAL A 225 9.13 -10.93 4.90
N GLY A 226 8.78 -10.09 3.94
CA GLY A 226 8.14 -8.81 4.20
C GLY A 226 6.81 -8.96 4.93
N ILE A 227 6.43 -7.93 5.68
CA ILE A 227 5.16 -7.87 6.44
C ILE A 227 4.15 -6.88 5.86
N PHE A 228 4.57 -6.07 4.89
CA PHE A 228 3.70 -5.06 4.29
C PHE A 228 2.65 -5.71 3.39
N VAL A 229 3.09 -6.55 2.47
CA VAL A 229 2.24 -7.33 1.55
C VAL A 229 1.92 -8.71 2.16
N ASP A 230 1.23 -8.70 3.31
CA ASP A 230 0.98 -9.87 4.16
C ASP A 230 0.30 -11.05 3.44
N GLY A 231 -0.59 -10.80 2.48
CA GLY A 231 -1.25 -11.83 1.68
C GLY A 231 -0.33 -12.69 0.80
N VAL A 232 0.91 -12.24 0.55
CA VAL A 232 1.92 -12.95 -0.25
C VAL A 232 3.22 -13.24 0.51
N ALA A 233 3.28 -12.94 1.81
CA ALA A 233 4.44 -13.17 2.67
C ALA A 233 4.65 -14.67 2.95
N VAL A 234 5.08 -15.43 1.93
CA VAL A 234 5.22 -16.89 1.98
C VAL A 234 6.69 -17.28 1.91
N ARG A 235 7.18 -17.94 2.96
CA ARG A 235 8.59 -18.36 3.06
C ARG A 235 8.95 -19.48 2.08
N ARG A 236 8.02 -20.38 1.78
CA ARG A 236 8.24 -21.55 0.93
C ARG A 236 7.00 -21.82 0.09
N VAL A 237 7.18 -21.91 -1.22
CA VAL A 237 6.08 -22.15 -2.17
C VAL A 237 5.57 -23.59 -2.12
N GLY A 238 4.35 -23.81 -2.63
CA GLY A 238 3.73 -25.13 -2.71
C GLY A 238 4.48 -26.10 -3.63
N VAL A 239 4.36 -27.40 -3.35
CA VAL A 239 4.88 -28.49 -4.17
C VAL A 239 4.23 -28.46 -5.55
N HIS A 240 2.90 -28.48 -5.61
CA HIS A 240 2.14 -28.53 -6.85
C HIS A 240 2.25 -27.21 -7.61
N THR A 241 2.18 -26.10 -6.88
CA THR A 241 2.21 -24.75 -7.47
C THR A 241 3.58 -24.44 -8.08
N PHE A 242 4.68 -24.88 -7.46
CA PHE A 242 6.03 -24.75 -8.03
C PHE A 242 6.18 -25.48 -9.36
N VAL A 243 5.72 -26.74 -9.44
CA VAL A 243 5.79 -27.54 -10.68
C VAL A 243 5.00 -26.88 -11.80
N LEU A 244 3.80 -26.39 -11.51
CA LEU A 244 2.96 -25.69 -12.49
C LEU A 244 3.55 -24.34 -12.89
N ALA A 245 4.08 -23.57 -11.94
CA ALA A 245 4.69 -22.28 -12.21
C ALA A 245 5.88 -22.41 -13.16
N ARG A 246 6.81 -23.33 -12.88
CA ARG A 246 7.98 -23.59 -13.73
C ARG A 246 7.60 -23.99 -15.16
N ARG A 247 6.44 -24.60 -15.35
CA ARG A 247 5.97 -25.09 -16.65
C ARG A 247 5.19 -24.05 -17.45
N TYR A 248 4.37 -23.24 -16.78
CA TYR A 248 3.32 -22.44 -17.45
C TYR A 248 3.47 -20.93 -17.30
N VAL A 249 4.31 -20.45 -16.38
CA VAL A 249 4.55 -19.01 -16.19
C VAL A 249 5.67 -18.57 -17.11
N ASP A 250 5.45 -17.50 -17.87
CA ASP A 250 6.38 -17.05 -18.92
C ASP A 250 7.46 -16.09 -18.40
N ASP A 251 7.12 -15.24 -17.41
CA ASP A 251 8.05 -14.27 -16.84
C ASP A 251 7.68 -13.94 -15.38
N TYR A 252 8.61 -13.30 -14.69
CA TYR A 252 8.45 -12.87 -13.30
C TYR A 252 8.93 -11.44 -13.13
N ILE A 253 8.24 -10.66 -12.31
CA ILE A 253 8.66 -9.32 -11.95
C ILE A 253 8.53 -9.07 -10.45
N GLN A 254 9.55 -8.41 -9.91
CA GLN A 254 9.63 -7.99 -8.53
C GLN A 254 9.39 -6.49 -8.43
N VAL A 255 8.64 -6.09 -7.41
CA VAL A 255 8.26 -4.71 -7.13
C VAL A 255 8.44 -4.38 -5.66
N SER A 256 8.69 -3.11 -5.39
CA SER A 256 8.90 -2.60 -4.03
C SER A 256 7.58 -2.28 -3.33
N THR A 257 7.66 -2.02 -2.02
CA THR A 257 6.50 -1.53 -1.24
C THR A 257 5.95 -0.21 -1.80
N ASP A 258 6.81 0.71 -2.25
CA ASP A 258 6.39 2.00 -2.80
C ASP A 258 5.63 1.81 -4.14
N ASP A 259 6.07 0.87 -4.98
CA ASP A 259 5.37 0.51 -6.22
C ASP A 259 3.96 -0.01 -5.94
N VAL A 260 3.81 -0.82 -4.89
CA VAL A 260 2.51 -1.35 -4.44
C VAL A 260 1.61 -0.23 -3.92
N CYS A 261 2.13 0.69 -3.10
CA CYS A 261 1.37 1.84 -2.61
C CYS A 261 0.87 2.73 -3.77
N ALA A 262 1.74 3.02 -4.74
CA ALA A 262 1.35 3.75 -5.95
C ALA A 262 0.26 3.00 -6.74
N ALA A 263 0.35 1.67 -6.84
CA ALA A 263 -0.66 0.87 -7.52
C ALA A 263 -2.02 0.85 -6.79
N ILE A 264 -2.05 0.89 -5.45
CA ILE A 264 -3.30 1.04 -4.69
C ILE A 264 -3.99 2.36 -5.06
N LYS A 265 -3.22 3.46 -5.10
CA LYS A 265 -3.71 4.77 -5.51
C LYS A 265 -4.26 4.74 -6.94
N ASP A 266 -3.54 4.11 -7.88
CA ASP A 266 -3.99 4.00 -9.27
C ASP A 266 -5.34 3.27 -9.40
N VAL A 267 -5.50 2.14 -8.71
CA VAL A 267 -6.77 1.40 -8.70
C VAL A 267 -7.88 2.26 -8.11
N PHE A 268 -7.61 2.98 -7.02
CA PHE A 268 -8.58 3.91 -6.43
C PHE A 268 -8.96 5.04 -7.40
N GLU A 269 -8.00 5.58 -8.16
CA GLU A 269 -8.27 6.63 -9.12
C GLU A 269 -9.11 6.18 -10.32
N ASP A 270 -8.91 4.95 -10.81
CA ASP A 270 -9.67 4.37 -11.92
C ASP A 270 -11.03 3.79 -11.50
N THR A 271 -11.13 3.23 -10.28
CA THR A 271 -12.30 2.42 -9.89
C THR A 271 -13.01 2.87 -8.63
N ARG A 272 -12.41 3.77 -7.84
CA ARG A 272 -12.86 4.16 -6.47
C ARG A 272 -12.86 3.01 -5.47
N ALA A 273 -12.23 1.88 -5.80
CA ALA A 273 -12.03 0.77 -4.89
C ALA A 273 -10.68 0.87 -4.17
N VAL A 274 -10.66 0.49 -2.91
CA VAL A 274 -9.46 0.48 -2.07
C VAL A 274 -8.96 -0.94 -1.96
N MET A 275 -7.77 -1.19 -2.49
CA MET A 275 -7.14 -2.52 -2.44
C MET A 275 -6.33 -2.71 -1.17
N GLU A 276 -6.24 -3.95 -0.71
CA GLU A 276 -5.15 -4.34 0.19
C GLU A 276 -3.82 -4.39 -0.60
N PRO A 277 -2.64 -4.36 0.05
CA PRO A 277 -1.36 -4.41 -0.65
C PRO A 277 -1.21 -5.57 -1.64
N ALA A 278 -1.60 -6.78 -1.25
CA ALA A 278 -1.57 -7.94 -2.15
C ALA A 278 -2.53 -7.77 -3.34
N GLY A 279 -3.67 -7.10 -3.11
CA GLY A 279 -4.68 -6.80 -4.13
C GLY A 279 -4.19 -5.87 -5.23
N ALA A 280 -3.26 -4.95 -4.94
CA ALA A 280 -2.68 -4.05 -5.95
C ALA A 280 -1.36 -4.56 -6.55
N LEU A 281 -0.82 -5.68 -6.04
CA LEU A 281 0.50 -6.18 -6.43
C LEU A 281 0.61 -6.45 -7.94
N ALA A 282 -0.40 -7.07 -8.55
CA ALA A 282 -0.39 -7.31 -10.00
C ALA A 282 -0.37 -6.01 -10.83
N VAL A 283 -1.03 -4.96 -10.34
CA VAL A 283 -1.04 -3.64 -11.01
C VAL A 283 0.35 -3.00 -10.91
N ALA A 284 1.00 -3.09 -9.74
CA ALA A 284 2.38 -2.64 -9.57
C ALA A 284 3.33 -3.36 -10.52
N GLY A 285 3.25 -4.70 -10.58
CA GLY A 285 4.04 -5.53 -11.49
C GLY A 285 3.80 -5.19 -12.96
N MET A 286 2.54 -5.01 -13.35
CA MET A 286 2.18 -4.61 -14.72
C MET A 286 2.79 -3.28 -15.12
N LYS A 287 2.73 -2.26 -14.25
CA LYS A 287 3.35 -0.94 -14.49
C LYS A 287 4.86 -1.07 -14.66
N ALA A 288 5.53 -1.72 -13.70
CA ALA A 288 6.97 -1.93 -13.74
C ALA A 288 7.40 -2.74 -14.96
N TYR A 289 6.60 -3.72 -15.37
CA TYR A 289 6.86 -4.54 -16.55
C TYR A 289 6.77 -3.71 -17.83
N ALA A 290 5.69 -2.93 -17.97
CA ALA A 290 5.50 -2.09 -19.14
C ALA A 290 6.62 -1.04 -19.29
N GLU A 291 7.04 -0.42 -18.18
CA GLU A 291 8.15 0.52 -18.16
C GLU A 291 9.49 -0.15 -18.51
N ARG A 292 9.87 -1.21 -17.79
CA ARG A 292 11.18 -1.88 -17.96
C ARG A 292 11.35 -2.55 -19.33
N ARG A 293 10.25 -3.01 -19.93
CA ARG A 293 10.27 -3.71 -21.23
C ARG A 293 9.82 -2.82 -22.40
N GLY A 294 9.45 -1.56 -22.15
CA GLY A 294 8.96 -0.65 -23.20
C GLY A 294 7.66 -1.11 -23.87
N VAL A 295 6.78 -1.81 -23.15
CA VAL A 295 5.52 -2.35 -23.72
C VAL A 295 4.55 -1.21 -24.01
N ARG A 296 4.04 -1.18 -25.25
CA ARG A 296 3.03 -0.23 -25.74
C ARG A 296 2.06 -0.96 -26.66
N ASN A 297 0.86 -0.41 -26.83
CA ASN A 297 -0.21 -0.94 -27.68
C ASN A 297 -0.55 -2.41 -27.40
N ALA A 298 -0.47 -2.82 -26.13
CA ALA A 298 -0.73 -4.18 -25.69
C ALA A 298 -2.05 -4.29 -24.89
N ASP A 299 -2.55 -5.51 -24.76
CA ASP A 299 -3.65 -5.85 -23.86
C ASP A 299 -3.09 -6.42 -22.56
N LEU A 300 -3.27 -5.69 -21.46
CA LEU A 300 -2.70 -6.01 -20.16
C LEU A 300 -3.85 -6.24 -19.15
N VAL A 301 -3.79 -7.37 -18.45
CA VAL A 301 -4.76 -7.74 -17.42
C VAL A 301 -4.03 -7.84 -16.07
N ALA A 302 -4.46 -7.06 -15.09
CA ALA A 302 -3.99 -7.19 -13.71
C ALA A 302 -5.09 -7.72 -12.81
N LEU A 303 -4.74 -8.65 -11.91
CA LEU A 303 -5.65 -9.22 -10.94
C LEU A 303 -5.73 -8.32 -9.70
N THR A 304 -6.92 -7.78 -9.41
CA THR A 304 -7.18 -7.11 -8.13
C THR A 304 -7.70 -8.13 -7.11
N CYS A 305 -6.76 -8.84 -6.47
CA CYS A 305 -7.07 -10.12 -5.81
C CYS A 305 -7.68 -10.00 -4.41
N GLY A 306 -7.70 -8.82 -3.79
CA GLY A 306 -8.24 -8.63 -2.46
C GLY A 306 -8.34 -7.18 -1.99
N ALA A 307 -9.20 -6.94 -0.99
CA ALA A 307 -9.46 -5.61 -0.42
C ALA A 307 -9.61 -5.60 1.12
N ASN A 308 -9.11 -6.63 1.83
CA ASN A 308 -9.20 -6.71 3.28
C ASN A 308 -8.07 -5.92 3.98
N LEU A 309 -8.17 -4.60 3.92
CA LEU A 309 -7.22 -3.66 4.51
C LEU A 309 -7.69 -3.14 5.89
N ASN A 310 -6.77 -2.95 6.84
CA ASN A 310 -7.07 -2.12 8.01
C ASN A 310 -7.03 -0.64 7.63
N PHE A 311 -8.09 0.12 7.94
CA PHE A 311 -8.21 1.54 7.60
C PHE A 311 -7.01 2.38 8.04
N ASP A 312 -6.41 2.12 9.21
CA ASP A 312 -5.24 2.85 9.69
C ASP A 312 -4.02 2.73 8.76
N ARG A 313 -3.91 1.64 7.99
CA ARG A 313 -2.83 1.46 7.01
C ARG A 313 -2.96 2.42 5.82
N LEU A 314 -4.13 3.02 5.58
CA LEU A 314 -4.30 3.97 4.48
C LEU A 314 -3.43 5.20 4.63
N LYS A 315 -3.17 5.64 5.87
CA LYS A 315 -2.26 6.78 6.11
C LYS A 315 -0.86 6.47 5.56
N HIS A 316 -0.32 5.31 5.93
CA HIS A 316 1.00 4.87 5.47
C HIS A 316 1.02 4.67 3.95
N ILE A 317 -0.03 4.08 3.38
CA ILE A 317 -0.17 3.90 1.93
C ILE A 317 -0.18 5.24 1.21
N ALA A 318 -0.94 6.23 1.70
CA ALA A 318 -1.02 7.56 1.12
C ALA A 318 0.35 8.27 1.16
N GLU A 319 1.03 8.25 2.31
CA GLU A 319 2.37 8.85 2.46
C GLU A 319 3.40 8.20 1.52
N ARG A 320 3.39 6.87 1.37
CA ARG A 320 4.31 6.13 0.48
C ARG A 320 3.96 6.25 -1.00
N ALA A 321 2.68 6.38 -1.35
CA ALA A 321 2.23 6.48 -2.74
C ALA A 321 2.76 7.75 -3.42
N GLU A 322 2.80 8.89 -2.73
CA GLU A 322 3.35 10.14 -3.28
C GLU A 322 4.84 10.01 -3.65
N ILE A 323 5.59 9.24 -2.86
CA ILE A 323 7.01 8.96 -3.09
C ILE A 323 7.19 8.00 -4.27
N GLY A 324 6.43 6.90 -4.29
CA GLY A 324 6.45 5.91 -5.37
C GLY A 324 6.08 6.50 -6.74
N GLU A 325 5.16 7.47 -6.78
CA GLU A 325 4.81 8.20 -8.00
C GLU A 325 5.81 9.32 -8.36
N ARG A 326 6.80 9.58 -7.50
CA ARG A 326 7.76 10.68 -7.65
C ARG A 326 7.05 12.05 -7.81
N ARG A 327 5.95 12.22 -7.08
CA ARG A 327 5.10 13.43 -7.09
C ARG A 327 5.40 14.39 -5.94
N GLU A 328 6.36 14.06 -5.08
CA GLU A 328 6.84 14.94 -4.02
C GLU A 328 8.38 14.98 -4.06
N ALA A 329 8.95 16.17 -3.91
CA ALA A 329 10.36 16.36 -3.60
C ALA A 329 10.52 16.73 -2.12
N LEU A 330 11.31 15.97 -1.38
CA LEU A 330 11.69 16.30 0.00
C LEU A 330 13.09 16.88 -0.02
N LEU A 331 13.24 18.11 0.42
CA LEU A 331 14.48 18.87 0.33
C LEU A 331 14.87 19.44 1.69
N ALA A 332 16.16 19.47 1.97
CA ALA A 332 16.72 20.38 2.96
C ALA A 332 17.34 21.57 2.22
N VAL A 333 16.77 22.75 2.44
CA VAL A 333 17.19 23.99 1.76
C VAL A 333 17.79 24.93 2.78
N THR A 334 18.99 25.43 2.49
CA THR A 334 19.65 26.43 3.32
C THR A 334 19.24 27.83 2.89
N ILE A 335 18.75 28.64 3.83
CA ILE A 335 18.37 30.05 3.63
C ILE A 335 19.07 30.93 4.68
N PRO A 336 19.31 32.23 4.41
CA PRO A 336 19.89 33.13 5.40
C PRO A 336 18.99 33.26 6.65
N GLU A 337 19.57 33.21 7.85
CA GLU A 337 18.85 33.33 9.13
C GLU A 337 18.53 34.81 9.44
N ARG A 338 17.61 35.41 8.66
CA ARG A 338 17.19 36.81 8.81
C ARG A 338 15.72 37.03 8.44
N PRO A 339 15.08 38.09 8.96
CA PRO A 339 13.70 38.43 8.60
C PRO A 339 13.50 38.54 7.07
N GLY A 340 12.37 38.03 6.59
CA GLY A 340 12.01 38.02 5.16
C GLY A 340 12.62 36.90 4.31
N ALA A 341 13.60 36.12 4.81
CA ALA A 341 14.24 35.05 4.04
C ALA A 341 13.26 33.93 3.60
N PHE A 342 12.32 33.57 4.48
CA PHE A 342 11.28 32.55 4.23
C PHE A 342 10.38 32.95 3.07
N LYS A 343 9.91 34.21 3.08
CA LYS A 343 9.10 34.81 2.03
C LYS A 343 9.84 34.84 0.69
N ALA A 344 11.13 35.22 0.69
CA ALA A 344 11.96 35.19 -0.51
C ALA A 344 12.10 33.76 -1.08
N PHE A 345 12.32 32.78 -0.20
CA PHE A 345 12.40 31.38 -0.61
C PHE A 345 11.07 30.85 -1.17
N CYS A 346 9.93 31.11 -0.52
CA CYS A 346 8.62 30.71 -1.03
C CYS A 346 8.32 31.34 -2.41
N ARG A 347 8.77 32.57 -2.66
CA ARG A 347 8.69 33.20 -4.00
C ARG A 347 9.58 32.49 -5.02
N ALA A 348 10.77 32.03 -4.63
CA ALA A 348 11.67 31.27 -5.50
C ALA A 348 11.16 29.86 -5.85
N VAL A 349 10.37 29.24 -4.96
CA VAL A 349 9.66 27.98 -5.24
C VAL A 349 8.60 28.17 -6.35
N GLY A 350 8.03 29.36 -6.43
CA GLY A 350 7.07 29.79 -7.45
C GLY A 350 5.66 29.25 -7.19
N ASN A 351 4.94 28.92 -8.26
CA ASN A 351 3.54 28.45 -8.18
C ASN A 351 3.39 26.98 -7.75
N ARG A 352 4.48 26.32 -7.33
CA ARG A 352 4.42 24.93 -6.89
C ARG A 352 3.78 24.84 -5.52
N SER A 353 2.97 23.81 -5.31
CA SER A 353 2.36 23.58 -4.01
C SER A 353 3.43 23.10 -3.02
N ILE A 354 3.54 23.77 -1.89
CA ILE A 354 4.38 23.33 -0.77
C ILE A 354 3.52 22.37 0.06
N THR A 355 3.97 21.14 0.21
CA THR A 355 3.27 20.10 1.00
C THR A 355 3.74 20.13 2.45
N GLU A 356 5.01 20.47 2.68
CA GLU A 356 5.62 20.56 4.00
C GLU A 356 6.57 21.73 4.08
N PHE A 357 6.59 22.42 5.22
CA PHE A 357 7.53 23.47 5.52
C PHE A 357 7.81 23.49 7.02
N ASN A 358 8.95 22.93 7.41
CA ASN A 358 9.34 22.75 8.80
C ASN A 358 10.69 23.39 9.09
N TYR A 359 10.75 24.17 10.17
CA TYR A 359 11.92 24.92 10.60
C TYR A 359 11.89 25.17 12.11
N ARG A 360 13.08 25.18 12.72
CA ARG A 360 13.34 25.71 14.05
C ARG A 360 14.62 26.52 14.01
N PHE A 361 14.59 27.65 14.69
CA PHE A 361 15.75 28.48 14.90
C PHE A 361 16.89 27.73 15.59
N ALA A 362 18.10 28.02 15.14
CA ALA A 362 19.34 27.62 15.77
C ALA A 362 20.33 28.80 15.67
N PRO A 363 21.25 28.97 16.62
CA PRO A 363 22.19 30.09 16.64
C PRO A 363 23.30 29.91 15.59
N ARG A 364 22.97 30.18 14.32
CA ARG A 364 23.85 30.08 13.13
C ARG A 364 23.42 31.12 12.10
N ASP A 365 24.34 31.51 11.21
CA ASP A 365 24.06 32.51 10.17
C ASP A 365 23.09 32.00 9.08
N ASP A 366 22.93 30.68 8.98
CA ASP A 366 22.15 29.98 7.97
C ASP A 366 21.08 29.08 8.60
N ALA A 367 19.83 29.27 8.22
CA ALA A 367 18.73 28.35 8.53
C ALA A 367 18.74 27.16 7.56
N VAL A 368 18.39 25.97 8.07
CA VAL A 368 18.08 24.81 7.23
C VAL A 368 16.60 24.49 7.37
N VAL A 369 15.86 24.61 6.27
CA VAL A 369 14.43 24.35 6.20
C VAL A 369 14.19 23.00 5.56
N TYR A 370 13.35 22.19 6.20
CA TYR A 370 12.85 20.95 5.63
C TYR A 370 11.57 21.25 4.83
N VAL A 371 11.60 21.01 3.52
CA VAL A 371 10.52 21.41 2.60
C VAL A 371 10.08 20.24 1.75
N GLY A 372 8.77 19.99 1.72
CA GLY A 372 8.10 19.14 0.76
C GLY A 372 7.49 19.98 -0.36
N ILE A 373 7.77 19.65 -1.61
CA ILE A 373 7.25 20.37 -2.78
C ILE A 373 6.58 19.37 -3.72
N GLN A 374 5.32 19.63 -4.07
CA GLN A 374 4.58 18.82 -5.01
C GLN A 374 5.12 19.00 -6.44
N LEU A 375 5.24 17.88 -7.16
CA LEU A 375 5.72 17.78 -8.53
C LEU A 375 4.63 17.22 -9.43
N ASP A 376 4.54 17.71 -10.66
CA ASP A 376 3.63 17.11 -11.66
C ASP A 376 4.18 15.79 -12.21
N ASN A 377 5.51 15.66 -12.27
CA ASN A 377 6.21 14.47 -12.73
C ASN A 377 7.66 14.42 -12.22
N ALA A 378 8.25 13.21 -12.27
CA ALA A 378 9.60 12.94 -11.82
C ALA A 378 10.69 13.81 -12.45
N ASN A 379 10.52 14.24 -13.72
CA ASN A 379 11.54 15.00 -14.45
C ASN A 379 11.64 16.45 -13.95
N GLN A 380 10.61 16.96 -13.29
CA GLN A 380 10.63 18.31 -12.71
C GLN A 380 11.53 18.42 -11.47
N ARG A 381 11.84 17.31 -10.78
CA ARG A 381 12.67 17.35 -9.57
C ARG A 381 14.04 17.96 -9.82
N ALA A 382 14.73 17.49 -10.85
CA ALA A 382 16.05 18.01 -11.22
C ALA A 382 15.98 19.49 -11.63
N SER A 383 14.95 19.86 -12.39
CA SER A 383 14.72 21.26 -12.79
C SER A 383 14.46 22.17 -11.58
N LEU A 384 13.69 21.71 -10.60
CA LEU A 384 13.41 22.45 -9.36
C LEU A 384 14.69 22.67 -8.56
N ILE A 385 15.47 21.61 -8.33
CA ILE A 385 16.74 21.69 -7.58
C ILE A 385 17.72 22.64 -8.29
N ASN A 386 17.85 22.54 -9.61
CA ASN A 386 18.72 23.42 -10.38
C ASN A 386 18.25 24.89 -10.33
N SER A 387 16.93 25.12 -10.40
CA SER A 387 16.36 26.46 -10.25
C SER A 387 16.69 27.06 -8.88
N LEU A 388 16.49 26.31 -7.79
CA LEU A 388 16.78 26.79 -6.44
C LEU A 388 18.27 27.08 -6.24
N ARG A 389 19.15 26.20 -6.73
CA ARG A 389 20.61 26.43 -6.72
C ARG A 389 21.00 27.66 -7.55
N GLY A 390 20.34 27.89 -8.68
CA GLY A 390 20.53 29.09 -9.51
C GLY A 390 20.13 30.40 -8.81
N HIS A 391 19.20 30.34 -7.85
CA HIS A 391 18.83 31.47 -6.98
C HIS A 391 19.75 31.61 -5.75
N GLY A 392 20.81 30.80 -5.66
CA GLY A 392 21.78 30.87 -4.57
C GLY A 392 21.41 30.06 -3.33
N TYR A 393 20.41 29.18 -3.39
CA TYR A 393 20.05 28.30 -2.28
C TYR A 393 20.81 26.97 -2.35
N PRO A 394 21.64 26.62 -1.36
CA PRO A 394 22.14 25.25 -1.21
C PRO A 394 20.97 24.29 -0.97
N VAL A 395 20.94 23.19 -1.72
CA VAL A 395 19.87 22.19 -1.66
C VAL A 395 20.44 20.78 -1.54
N LEU A 396 20.01 20.07 -0.51
CA LEU A 396 20.19 18.63 -0.33
C LEU A 396 18.87 17.91 -0.67
N ASP A 397 18.92 17.02 -1.66
CA ASP A 397 17.77 16.19 -2.06
C ASP A 397 17.64 15.00 -1.11
N LEU A 398 16.54 14.96 -0.36
CA LEU A 398 16.19 13.92 0.61
C LEU A 398 15.05 13.03 0.11
N THR A 399 14.60 13.18 -1.14
CA THR A 399 13.42 12.49 -1.69
C THR A 399 13.53 10.97 -1.63
N GLN A 400 14.74 10.42 -1.76
CA GLN A 400 15.01 8.97 -1.68
C GLN A 400 15.68 8.56 -0.35
N ASN A 401 15.66 9.44 0.64
CA ASN A 401 16.27 9.17 1.94
C ASN A 401 15.23 8.60 2.91
N GLU A 402 15.34 7.31 3.24
CA GLU A 402 14.42 6.60 4.13
C GLU A 402 14.26 7.28 5.50
N LEU A 403 15.36 7.75 6.09
CA LEU A 403 15.36 8.47 7.37
C LEU A 403 14.55 9.77 7.26
N ALA A 404 14.68 10.50 6.15
CA ALA A 404 13.94 11.72 5.93
C ALA A 404 12.43 11.47 5.76
N VAL A 405 12.09 10.47 4.95
CA VAL A 405 10.71 10.06 4.63
C VAL A 405 9.96 9.54 5.84
N VAL A 406 10.61 8.73 6.68
CA VAL A 406 9.94 8.03 7.78
C VAL A 406 10.04 8.80 9.09
N HIS A 407 11.15 9.51 9.32
CA HIS A 407 11.45 10.09 10.63
C HIS A 407 11.63 11.60 10.59
N LEU A 408 12.56 12.15 9.80
CA LEU A 408 12.91 13.58 9.93
C LEU A 408 11.71 14.50 9.68
N ARG A 409 10.82 14.15 8.74
CA ARG A 409 9.61 14.95 8.49
C ARG A 409 8.68 15.10 9.70
N HIS A 410 8.82 14.24 10.72
CA HIS A 410 8.08 14.30 11.97
C HIS A 410 8.90 14.83 13.16
N LEU A 411 10.21 15.03 12.97
CA LEU A 411 11.15 15.39 14.04
C LEU A 411 11.76 16.79 13.88
N VAL A 412 11.69 17.37 12.68
CA VAL A 412 12.14 18.75 12.44
C VAL A 412 11.28 19.69 13.30
N GLY A 413 11.90 20.28 14.31
CA GLY A 413 11.21 21.07 15.33
C GLY A 413 12.09 21.34 16.54
N GLY A 414 12.61 20.31 17.22
CA GLY A 414 13.63 20.48 18.27
C GLY A 414 13.36 21.56 19.36
N ARG A 415 14.40 21.86 20.16
CA ARG A 415 14.37 22.94 21.15
C ARG A 415 15.30 24.07 20.75
N ALA A 416 15.00 25.29 21.22
CA ALA A 416 15.83 26.46 21.02
C ALA A 416 15.86 27.31 22.31
N PRO A 417 16.60 26.86 23.34
CA PRO A 417 16.61 27.51 24.66
C PRO A 417 17.21 28.92 24.65
N GLU A 418 17.95 29.28 23.61
CA GLU A 418 18.57 30.60 23.44
C GLU A 418 17.55 31.69 23.06
N ILE A 419 16.32 31.30 22.70
CA ILE A 419 15.30 32.22 22.23
C ILE A 419 14.60 32.89 23.41
N ALA A 420 14.71 34.21 23.46
CA ALA A 420 13.89 35.07 24.31
C ALA A 420 12.62 35.52 23.56
N ASP A 421 11.58 35.82 24.33
CA ASP A 421 10.34 36.48 23.87
C ASP A 421 9.59 35.77 22.73
N GLU A 422 9.73 34.44 22.64
CA GLU A 422 8.98 33.63 21.68
C GLU A 422 7.51 33.47 22.10
N ARG A 423 6.63 33.90 21.19
CA ARG A 423 5.19 33.63 21.21
C ARG A 423 4.88 32.49 20.27
N LEU A 424 4.20 31.45 20.75
CA LEU A 424 3.76 30.33 19.92
C LEU A 424 2.31 30.53 19.51
N LEU A 425 2.05 30.57 18.21
CA LEU A 425 0.72 30.78 17.65
C LEU A 425 0.36 29.63 16.71
N SER A 426 -0.85 29.10 16.88
CA SER A 426 -1.46 28.13 15.96
C SER A 426 -2.44 28.88 15.06
N PHE A 427 -2.21 28.88 13.76
CA PHE A 427 -3.04 29.54 12.76
C PHE A 427 -3.84 28.50 11.95
N GLU A 428 -5.09 28.84 11.65
CA GLU A 428 -5.90 28.12 10.66
C GLU A 428 -6.28 29.05 9.50
N PHE A 429 -6.03 28.59 8.28
CA PHE A 429 -6.48 29.27 7.07
C PHE A 429 -7.02 28.29 6.02
N PRO A 430 -7.93 28.73 5.14
CA PRO A 430 -8.41 27.89 4.03
C PRO A 430 -7.25 27.49 3.13
N GLU A 431 -7.07 26.19 2.92
CA GLU A 431 -5.97 25.67 2.11
C GLU A 431 -6.24 25.94 0.61
N ARG A 432 -5.29 26.59 -0.06
CA ARG A 432 -5.33 26.90 -1.50
C ARG A 432 -3.91 27.08 -2.05
N PRO A 433 -3.66 26.86 -3.35
CA PRO A 433 -2.35 27.13 -3.95
C PRO A 433 -1.86 28.54 -3.60
N GLY A 434 -0.66 28.62 -2.99
CA GLY A 434 -0.08 29.88 -2.53
C GLY A 434 -0.58 30.41 -1.18
N ALA A 435 -1.45 29.69 -0.47
CA ALA A 435 -1.96 30.11 0.84
C ALA A 435 -0.83 30.36 1.85
N LEU A 436 0.17 29.47 1.90
CA LEU A 436 1.34 29.64 2.75
C LEU A 436 2.11 30.94 2.43
N LEU A 437 2.31 31.24 1.15
CA LEU A 437 2.99 32.48 0.76
C LEU A 437 2.15 33.71 1.16
N GLN A 438 0.84 33.69 0.93
CA GLN A 438 -0.05 34.78 1.35
C GLN A 438 -0.03 34.99 2.86
N PHE A 439 0.01 33.91 3.64
CA PHE A 439 0.17 33.97 5.09
C PHE A 439 1.49 34.63 5.49
N LEU A 440 2.61 34.21 4.89
CA LEU A 440 3.93 34.82 5.11
C LEU A 440 4.01 36.27 4.62
N GLU A 441 3.23 36.64 3.60
CA GLU A 441 3.14 38.02 3.11
C GLU A 441 2.33 38.94 4.01
N ALA A 442 1.37 38.38 4.75
CA ALA A 442 0.53 39.12 5.68
C ALA A 442 1.23 39.33 7.03
N LEU A 443 2.18 38.47 7.41
CA LEU A 443 3.03 38.67 8.59
C LEU A 443 4.00 39.84 8.36
N ASP A 444 4.14 40.68 9.39
CA ASP A 444 5.07 41.82 9.38
C ASP A 444 6.52 41.34 9.30
N GLU A 445 7.31 41.93 8.39
CA GLU A 445 8.70 41.55 8.13
C GLU A 445 9.67 41.95 9.25
N THR A 446 9.20 42.71 10.25
CA THR A 446 10.04 43.17 11.38
C THR A 446 10.23 42.11 12.46
N TRP A 447 9.33 41.12 12.59
CA TRP A 447 9.45 40.06 13.59
C TRP A 447 10.10 38.81 13.02
N ASN A 448 10.99 38.21 13.81
CA ASN A 448 11.68 37.00 13.43
C ASN A 448 10.82 35.76 13.70
N ILE A 449 10.74 34.86 12.72
CA ILE A 449 10.09 33.56 12.87
C ILE A 449 11.11 32.58 13.44
N SER A 450 10.88 32.09 14.66
CA SER A 450 11.75 31.18 15.39
C SER A 450 11.32 29.71 15.33
N LEU A 451 10.08 29.45 14.94
CA LEU A 451 9.55 28.12 14.64
C LEU A 451 8.55 28.23 13.51
N PHE A 452 8.59 27.28 12.59
CA PHE A 452 7.56 27.16 11.57
C PHE A 452 7.28 25.70 11.30
N HIS A 453 6.05 25.27 11.46
CA HIS A 453 5.62 23.92 11.13
C HIS A 453 4.32 23.98 10.34
N TYR A 454 4.41 23.56 9.08
CA TYR A 454 3.30 23.51 8.15
C TYR A 454 3.31 22.15 7.44
N ARG A 455 2.15 21.49 7.43
CA ARG A 455 1.96 20.23 6.72
C ARG A 455 0.56 20.16 6.13
N ASN A 456 0.50 20.05 4.81
CA ASN A 456 -0.75 19.91 4.08
C ASN A 456 -1.15 18.43 4.01
N HIS A 457 -2.07 18.04 4.89
CA HIS A 457 -2.59 16.66 4.96
C HIS A 457 -3.82 16.41 4.07
N GLY A 458 -4.12 17.30 3.12
CA GLY A 458 -5.40 17.26 2.40
C GLY A 458 -6.59 17.59 3.31
N SER A 459 -6.35 18.26 4.44
CA SER A 459 -7.39 18.85 5.28
C SER A 459 -7.94 20.12 4.64
N ALA A 460 -9.22 20.43 4.89
CA ALA A 460 -9.86 21.65 4.38
C ALA A 460 -9.21 22.94 4.93
N ASN A 461 -8.61 22.86 6.11
CA ASN A 461 -7.87 23.95 6.74
C ASN A 461 -6.37 23.60 6.74
N GLY A 462 -5.55 24.53 6.26
CA GLY A 462 -4.12 24.54 6.50
C GLY A 462 -3.88 24.93 7.95
N ARG A 463 -3.02 24.17 8.65
CA ARG A 463 -2.60 24.47 10.02
C ARG A 463 -1.13 24.83 10.01
N VAL A 464 -0.83 26.03 10.53
CA VAL A 464 0.53 26.48 10.75
C VAL A 464 0.73 26.66 12.24
N LEU A 465 1.76 26.03 12.78
CA LEU A 465 2.29 26.39 14.09
C LEU A 465 3.51 27.28 13.86
N ALA A 466 3.49 28.51 14.37
CA ALA A 466 4.57 29.46 14.21
C ALA A 466 5.02 30.01 15.56
N GLY A 467 6.34 29.97 15.80
CA GLY A 467 6.99 30.70 16.87
C GLY A 467 7.48 32.03 16.32
N ILE A 468 7.13 33.13 16.98
CA ILE A 468 7.50 34.49 16.57
C ILE A 468 8.16 35.18 17.76
N GLN A 469 9.33 35.75 17.56
CA GLN A 469 10.02 36.55 18.57
C GLN A 469 9.42 37.96 18.59
N VAL A 470 8.73 38.28 19.68
CA VAL A 470 8.03 39.55 19.85
C VAL A 470 8.48 40.20 21.15
N PRO A 471 9.41 41.18 21.09
CA PRO A 471 9.84 41.92 22.26
C PRO A 471 8.66 42.53 23.03
N ALA A 472 8.82 42.72 24.34
CA ALA A 472 7.75 43.22 25.20
C ALA A 472 7.17 44.57 24.75
N GLU A 473 8.02 45.45 24.20
CA GLU A 473 7.63 46.75 23.64
C GLU A 473 6.71 46.66 22.41
N ASP A 474 6.75 45.54 21.69
CA ASP A 474 6.04 45.35 20.43
C ASP A 474 4.70 44.62 20.57
N LEU A 475 4.36 44.13 21.77
CA LEU A 475 3.17 43.29 22.00
C LEU A 475 1.86 43.94 21.55
N LEU A 476 1.71 45.25 21.74
CA LEU A 476 0.52 45.98 21.29
C LEU A 476 0.45 46.06 19.76
N ARG A 477 1.59 46.37 19.11
CA ARG A 477 1.70 46.41 17.64
C ARG A 477 1.43 45.03 17.04
N PHE A 478 1.95 43.99 17.69
CA PHE A 478 1.77 42.60 17.30
C PHE A 478 0.29 42.18 17.36
N GLY A 479 -0.42 42.49 18.45
CA GLY A 479 -1.86 42.19 18.57
C GLY A 479 -2.71 42.88 17.50
N VAL A 480 -2.38 44.12 17.14
CA VAL A 480 -3.06 44.85 16.05
C VAL A 480 -2.78 44.17 14.70
N SER A 481 -1.53 43.81 14.42
CA SER A 481 -1.15 43.11 13.18
C SER A 481 -1.88 41.76 13.06
N LEU A 482 -1.92 40.95 14.13
CA LEU A 482 -2.65 39.68 14.15
C LEU A 482 -4.15 39.85 13.86
N SER A 483 -4.77 40.90 14.40
CA SER A 483 -6.17 41.20 14.15
C SER A 483 -6.44 41.61 12.70
N GLN A 484 -5.46 42.25 12.04
CA GLN A 484 -5.53 42.65 10.63
C GLN A 484 -5.28 41.49 9.66
N LEU A 485 -4.56 40.43 10.09
CA LEU A 485 -4.36 39.22 9.28
C LEU A 485 -5.67 38.56 8.86
N GLY A 486 -6.71 38.64 9.69
CA GLY A 486 -8.03 38.07 9.42
C GLY A 486 -8.07 36.52 9.44
N TYR A 487 -7.01 35.87 9.91
CA TYR A 487 -6.96 34.42 10.11
C TYR A 487 -7.36 34.05 11.54
N TYR A 488 -7.97 32.88 11.69
CA TYR A 488 -8.20 32.33 13.03
C TYR A 488 -6.86 31.90 13.62
N TYR A 489 -6.60 32.29 14.86
CA TYR A 489 -5.41 31.87 15.58
C TYR A 489 -5.68 31.58 17.06
N VAL A 490 -4.84 30.75 17.65
CA VAL A 490 -4.80 30.43 19.07
C VAL A 490 -3.40 30.73 19.60
N ASP A 491 -3.32 31.44 20.73
CA ASP A 491 -2.05 31.65 21.45
C ASP A 491 -1.76 30.41 22.31
N GLU A 492 -0.73 29.68 21.91
CA GLU A 492 -0.24 28.44 22.53
C GLU A 492 1.04 28.68 23.35
N THR A 493 1.42 29.94 23.60
CA THR A 493 2.68 30.31 24.28
C THR A 493 2.80 29.68 25.68
N GLU A 494 1.66 29.50 26.36
CA GLU A 494 1.57 28.91 27.70
C GLU A 494 1.27 27.40 27.68
N ASN A 495 1.20 26.77 26.50
CA ASN A 495 0.86 25.36 26.36
C ASN A 495 1.91 24.48 27.06
N PRO A 496 1.51 23.56 27.97
CA PRO A 496 2.45 22.68 28.67
C PRO A 496 3.29 21.81 27.73
N GLY A 497 2.72 21.37 26.60
CA GLY A 497 3.43 20.59 25.58
C GLY A 497 4.52 21.39 24.88
N TYR A 498 4.25 22.65 24.54
CA TYR A 498 5.27 23.55 23.98
C TYR A 498 6.45 23.70 24.94
N ARG A 499 6.19 24.00 26.22
CA ARG A 499 7.23 24.12 27.25
C ARG A 499 8.03 22.83 27.47
N ALA A 500 7.37 21.68 27.38
CA ALA A 500 8.00 20.39 27.63
C ALA A 500 8.86 19.89 26.47
N PHE A 501 8.59 20.28 25.22
CA PHE A 501 9.24 19.66 24.06
C PHE A 501 9.96 20.63 23.12
N LEU A 502 9.56 21.90 23.07
CA LEU A 502 10.04 22.86 22.07
C LEU A 502 10.74 24.07 22.69
N LYS A 503 10.41 24.43 23.94
CA LYS A 503 11.06 25.53 24.67
C LYS A 503 12.37 25.11 25.34
#